data_AF-A0AAV2GWG5-F1
#
_entry.id   AF-A0AAV2GWG5-F1
#
_cell.length_a   1.000
_cell.length_b   1.000
_cell.length_c   1.000
_cell.angle_alpha   90.00
_cell.angle_beta   90.00
_cell.angle_gamma   90.00
#
_symmetry.space_group_name_H-M   'P 1'
#
loop_
_entity.id
_entity.type
_entity.pdbx_description
1 polymer ?
#
loop_
_entity_poly.entity_id
_entity_poly.type
_entity_poly.pdbx_seq_one_letter_code
_entity_poly.pdbx_strand_id
1 'polypeptide(L)'
;MFSLRPSLSSFGYMYCTCAGQFTGNIRLCQYINMRAYRISVLLRKRFTTPNWVKHKEPREVHMFVDLFLQELEAVGNEVKQILSQGIRKHRRSESNGSTTSSLSNPLRDDKLRRSNTQQARSQLLETHLAKLFKQKVEIFTKVEFTRESVVTTIIKLGLKSLQEFVRLQTLNRSGFQQIQLDIQFLRTPLKELAEDEAAIDFLLDEVIVGASDRCLDPTPLEPPILDKLIQAKTAETREQNSSAASSTTQQRL
;
A
#
# COMPACT_ATOMS: atom_id res chain seq x y z
N MET A 1 3.03 -13.00 -31.90
CA MET A 1 3.83 -13.22 -30.68
C MET A 1 4.66 -11.95 -30.41
N PHE A 2 4.02 -10.85 -30.00
CA PHE A 2 4.74 -9.62 -29.64
C PHE A 2 5.00 -9.66 -28.14
N SER A 3 6.16 -10.22 -27.77
CA SER A 3 6.71 -10.07 -26.43
C SER A 3 7.26 -8.64 -26.31
N LEU A 4 6.39 -7.68 -26.03
CA LEU A 4 6.81 -6.35 -25.58
C LEU A 4 7.48 -6.50 -24.21
N ARG A 5 8.79 -6.72 -24.20
CA ARG A 5 9.60 -6.52 -23.00
C ARG A 5 9.42 -5.06 -22.58
N PRO A 6 8.98 -4.78 -21.34
CA PRO A 6 8.93 -3.40 -20.86
C PRO A 6 10.37 -2.90 -20.76
N SER A 7 10.68 -1.83 -21.49
CA SER A 7 11.94 -1.13 -21.32
C SER A 7 11.99 -0.54 -19.92
N LEU A 8 13.16 -0.62 -19.27
CA LEU A 8 13.47 0.06 -18.01
C LEU A 8 13.19 1.58 -18.05
N SER A 9 12.96 2.16 -19.23
CA SER A 9 12.67 3.58 -19.42
C SER A 9 11.39 4.05 -18.74
N SER A 10 10.25 3.34 -18.81
CA SER A 10 9.01 3.79 -18.14
C SER A 10 9.12 3.82 -16.62
N PHE A 11 9.83 2.84 -16.04
CA PHE A 11 10.20 2.88 -14.62
C PHE A 11 11.16 4.04 -14.35
N GLY A 12 12.19 4.20 -15.19
CA GLY A 12 13.12 5.32 -15.14
C GLY A 12 12.45 6.70 -15.18
N TYR A 13 11.38 6.87 -15.96
CA TYR A 13 10.60 8.11 -16.01
C TYR A 13 9.86 8.37 -14.69
N MET A 14 9.25 7.35 -14.07
CA MET A 14 8.60 7.52 -12.75
C MET A 14 9.62 7.94 -11.67
N TYR A 15 10.82 7.33 -11.66
CA TYR A 15 11.90 7.71 -10.74
C TYR A 15 12.56 9.07 -11.08
N CYS A 16 12.64 9.44 -12.36
CA CYS A 16 13.22 10.70 -12.82
C CYS A 16 12.28 11.90 -12.53
N THR A 17 10.96 11.72 -12.62
CA THR A 17 9.98 12.74 -12.18
C THR A 17 9.99 12.93 -10.66
N CYS A 18 10.28 11.88 -9.87
CA CYS A 18 10.50 12.03 -8.42
C CYS A 18 11.68 12.97 -8.12
N ALA A 19 12.78 12.90 -8.88
CA ALA A 19 13.96 13.73 -8.60
C ALA A 19 13.71 15.25 -8.70
N GLY A 20 12.71 15.68 -9.49
CA GLY A 20 12.39 17.10 -9.69
C GLY A 20 11.50 17.74 -8.63
N GLN A 21 10.88 16.96 -7.73
CA GLN A 21 9.79 17.45 -6.85
C GLN A 21 10.08 17.34 -5.35
N PHE A 22 11.13 16.63 -4.93
CA PHE A 22 11.53 16.58 -3.52
C PHE A 22 12.47 17.75 -3.17
N THR A 23 11.91 18.94 -2.95
CA THR A 23 12.66 20.05 -2.36
C THR A 23 12.74 19.85 -0.83
N GLY A 24 13.76 19.10 -0.39
CA GLY A 24 13.90 18.78 1.04
C GLY A 24 15.29 18.34 1.48
N ASN A 25 15.76 17.16 1.10
CA ASN A 25 17.13 16.71 1.36
C ASN A 25 17.51 15.61 0.36
N ILE A 26 18.54 15.86 -0.46
CA ILE A 26 19.00 14.93 -1.52
C ILE A 26 19.25 13.50 -1.01
N ARG A 27 19.72 13.35 0.23
CA ARG A 27 19.99 12.05 0.87
C ARG A 27 18.73 11.25 1.15
N LEU A 28 17.67 11.89 1.65
CA LEU A 28 16.39 11.22 1.90
C LEU A 28 15.75 10.77 0.59
N CYS A 29 15.83 11.62 -0.44
CA CYS A 29 15.33 11.30 -1.77
C CYS A 29 16.06 10.10 -2.37
N GLN A 30 17.40 10.08 -2.26
CA GLN A 30 18.21 8.94 -2.69
C GLN A 30 17.84 7.66 -1.94
N TYR A 31 17.61 7.73 -0.63
CA TYR A 31 17.16 6.59 0.17
C TYR A 31 15.79 6.07 -0.29
N ILE A 32 14.80 6.96 -0.44
CA ILE A 32 13.45 6.61 -0.92
C ILE A 32 13.53 5.96 -2.30
N ASN A 33 14.30 6.54 -3.23
CA ASN A 33 14.48 5.99 -4.57
C ASN A 33 15.14 4.61 -4.54
N MET A 34 16.17 4.41 -3.71
CA MET A 34 16.83 3.11 -3.57
C MET A 34 15.86 2.05 -3.02
N ARG A 35 15.05 2.40 -2.01
CA ARG A 35 14.04 1.49 -1.42
C ARG A 35 12.91 1.19 -2.39
N ALA A 36 12.39 2.20 -3.06
CA ALA A 36 11.39 2.03 -4.10
C ALA A 36 11.90 1.20 -5.28
N TYR A 37 13.21 1.27 -5.61
CA TYR A 37 13.83 0.41 -6.60
C TYR A 37 13.89 -1.06 -6.15
N ARG A 38 14.30 -1.34 -4.91
CA ARG A 38 14.28 -2.72 -4.35
C ARG A 38 12.89 -3.33 -4.43
N ILE A 39 11.88 -2.56 -4.02
CA ILE A 39 10.48 -2.95 -4.13
C ILE A 39 10.10 -3.24 -5.59
N SER A 40 10.47 -2.38 -6.54
CA SER A 40 10.11 -2.62 -7.95
C SER A 40 10.80 -3.84 -8.55
N VAL A 41 12.01 -4.21 -8.09
CA VAL A 41 12.66 -5.48 -8.46
C VAL A 41 11.87 -6.68 -7.94
N LEU A 42 11.41 -6.64 -6.69
CA LEU A 42 10.55 -7.67 -6.10
C LEU A 42 9.24 -7.82 -6.88
N LEU A 43 8.58 -6.70 -7.20
CA LEU A 43 7.36 -6.67 -7.99
C LEU A 43 7.60 -7.20 -9.41
N ARG A 44 8.69 -6.78 -10.08
CA ARG A 44 9.04 -7.29 -11.41
C ARG A 44 9.10 -8.81 -11.42
N LYS A 45 9.78 -9.41 -10.45
CA LYS A 45 9.90 -10.87 -10.33
C LYS A 45 8.53 -11.54 -10.20
N ARG A 46 7.61 -10.97 -9.40
CA ARG A 46 6.23 -11.46 -9.26
C ARG A 46 5.48 -11.49 -10.60
N PHE A 47 5.65 -10.47 -11.44
CA PHE A 47 4.91 -10.35 -12.69
C PHE A 47 5.58 -11.03 -13.89
N THR A 48 6.89 -11.28 -13.87
CA THR A 48 7.60 -11.96 -14.96
C THR A 48 7.66 -13.48 -14.83
N THR A 49 7.48 -14.03 -13.63
CA THR A 49 7.66 -15.48 -13.38
C THR A 49 6.45 -16.33 -13.83
N PRO A 50 5.20 -15.98 -13.50
CA PRO A 50 4.05 -16.83 -13.84
C PRO A 50 3.52 -16.56 -15.26
N ASN A 51 2.91 -17.58 -15.86
CA ASN A 51 2.10 -17.41 -17.06
C ASN A 51 0.67 -16.99 -16.67
N TRP A 52 0.40 -15.68 -16.71
CA TRP A 52 -0.88 -15.10 -16.30
C TRP A 52 -2.09 -15.51 -17.15
N VAL A 53 -1.88 -15.93 -18.41
CA VAL A 53 -2.97 -16.39 -19.29
C VAL A 53 -3.42 -17.81 -18.92
N LYS A 54 -2.55 -18.60 -18.30
CA LYS A 54 -2.82 -19.97 -17.85
C LYS A 54 -2.77 -20.10 -16.33
N HIS A 55 -3.01 -18.99 -15.62
CA HIS A 55 -2.97 -18.98 -14.16
C HIS A 55 -4.08 -19.88 -13.60
N LYS A 56 -3.76 -20.58 -12.50
CA LYS A 56 -4.71 -21.45 -11.78
C LYS A 56 -5.50 -20.64 -10.77
N GLU A 57 -6.62 -21.18 -10.32
CA GLU A 57 -7.46 -20.54 -9.29
C GLU A 57 -6.66 -20.26 -8.00
N PRO A 58 -6.89 -19.09 -7.38
CA PRO A 58 -6.19 -18.70 -6.16
C PRO A 58 -6.59 -19.61 -5.00
N ARG A 59 -5.60 -20.12 -4.27
CA ARG A 59 -5.80 -20.98 -3.08
C ARG A 59 -5.28 -20.34 -1.80
N GLU A 60 -4.39 -19.38 -1.93
CA GLU A 60 -3.71 -18.70 -0.83
C GLU A 60 -3.22 -17.35 -1.32
N VAL A 61 -2.94 -16.46 -0.37
CA VAL A 61 -2.26 -15.19 -0.64
C VAL A 61 -0.83 -15.51 -1.07
N HIS A 62 -0.41 -14.94 -2.20
CA HIS A 62 0.89 -15.25 -2.76
C HIS A 62 2.01 -14.71 -1.86
N MET A 63 3.08 -15.48 -1.66
CA MET A 63 4.26 -15.14 -0.83
C MET A 63 4.96 -13.81 -1.15
N PHE A 64 4.64 -13.15 -2.28
CA PHE A 64 5.26 -11.85 -2.58
C PHE A 64 4.71 -10.78 -1.64
N VAL A 65 3.48 -10.96 -1.15
CA VAL A 65 2.84 -10.08 -0.18
C VAL A 65 3.65 -10.06 1.12
N ASP A 66 4.03 -11.24 1.63
CA ASP A 66 4.87 -11.36 2.82
C ASP A 66 6.23 -10.66 2.60
N LEU A 67 6.90 -10.92 1.46
CA LEU A 67 8.18 -10.29 1.13
C LEU A 67 8.06 -8.77 0.95
N PHE A 68 6.95 -8.28 0.41
CA PHE A 68 6.68 -6.85 0.25
C PHE A 68 6.48 -6.17 1.60
N LEU A 69 5.67 -6.77 2.49
CA LEU A 69 5.47 -6.27 3.85
C LEU A 69 6.77 -6.30 4.66
N GLN A 70 7.58 -7.34 4.52
CA GLN A 70 8.90 -7.43 5.16
C GLN A 70 9.86 -6.32 4.71
N GLU A 71 9.89 -5.99 3.41
CA GLU A 71 10.71 -4.86 2.93
C GLU A 71 10.21 -3.51 3.48
N LEU A 72 8.89 -3.33 3.62
CA LEU A 72 8.31 -2.11 4.22
C LEU A 72 8.61 -2.02 5.72
N GLU A 73 8.54 -3.12 6.45
CA GLU A 73 8.91 -3.17 7.87
C GLU A 73 10.40 -2.85 8.07
N ALA A 74 11.27 -3.41 7.23
CA ALA A 74 12.71 -3.12 7.24
C ALA A 74 12.98 -1.62 7.02
N VAL A 75 12.29 -1.00 6.05
CA VAL A 75 12.32 0.45 5.85
C VAL A 75 11.88 1.19 7.11
N GLY A 76 10.75 0.80 7.70
CA GLY A 76 10.25 1.40 8.92
C GLY A 76 11.26 1.35 10.08
N ASN A 77 11.99 0.25 10.23
CA ASN A 77 13.00 0.06 11.26
C ASN A 77 14.28 0.87 11.01
N GLU A 78 14.75 0.91 9.77
CA GLU A 78 15.91 1.72 9.39
C GLU A 78 15.65 3.21 9.50
N VAL A 79 14.50 3.68 9.01
CA VAL A 79 14.12 5.10 9.09
C VAL A 79 13.99 5.51 10.56
N LYS A 80 13.45 4.62 11.42
CA LYS A 80 13.43 4.84 12.86
C LYS A 80 14.85 5.04 13.40
N GLN A 81 15.83 4.22 13.02
CA GLN A 81 17.23 4.38 13.44
C GLN A 81 17.88 5.67 12.92
N ILE A 82 17.69 5.99 11.63
CA ILE A 82 18.29 7.16 10.99
C ILE A 82 17.72 8.47 11.55
N LEU A 83 16.39 8.55 11.70
CA LEU A 83 15.74 9.77 12.20
C LEU A 83 15.87 9.93 13.72
N SER A 84 15.86 8.84 14.50
CA SER A 84 16.09 8.93 15.96
C SER A 84 17.52 9.36 16.30
N GLN A 85 18.51 9.07 15.45
CA GLN A 85 19.87 9.62 15.59
C GLN A 85 19.94 11.14 15.28
N GLY A 86 19.02 11.66 14.46
CA GLY A 86 18.95 13.08 14.11
C GLY A 86 18.33 13.97 15.18
N ILE A 87 17.58 13.40 16.13
CA ILE A 87 16.93 14.14 17.24
C ILE A 87 17.77 14.00 18.52
N ARG A 88 19.06 14.33 18.47
CA ARG A 88 19.74 14.80 19.69
C ARG A 88 19.25 16.22 19.95
N LYS A 89 18.07 16.33 20.55
CA LYS A 89 17.48 17.58 21.05
C LYS A 89 18.52 18.25 21.97
N HIS A 90 19.22 19.25 21.45
CA HIS A 90 19.97 20.17 22.30
C HIS A 90 18.93 20.91 23.14
N ARG A 91 18.77 20.47 24.39
CA ARG A 91 17.87 21.04 25.39
C ARG A 91 18.31 22.49 25.62
N ARG A 92 17.71 23.43 24.91
CA ARG A 92 17.70 24.84 25.33
C ARG A 92 16.44 25.05 26.13
N SER A 93 16.66 25.30 27.41
CA SER A 93 15.67 25.69 28.40
C SER A 93 15.42 27.18 28.22
N GLU A 94 14.24 27.57 27.76
CA GLU A 94 13.76 28.95 27.92
C GLU A 94 12.28 28.92 28.31
N SER A 95 11.99 29.70 29.35
CA SER A 95 10.75 29.79 30.10
C SER A 95 9.98 31.06 29.77
N ASN A 96 8.67 30.99 29.99
CA ASN A 96 7.69 32.05 30.28
C ASN A 96 7.15 32.93 29.12
N GLY A 97 5.82 32.92 28.99
CA GLY A 97 5.04 33.91 28.27
C GLY A 97 3.55 33.51 28.13
N SER A 98 2.72 33.94 29.07
CA SER A 98 1.24 33.85 29.06
C SER A 98 0.63 34.73 27.94
N THR A 99 -0.55 34.51 27.34
CA THR A 99 -1.88 34.91 27.87
C THR A 99 -2.99 34.81 26.76
N THR A 100 -4.25 34.55 27.19
CA THR A 100 -5.57 34.86 26.55
C THR A 100 -5.95 34.11 25.24
N SER A 101 -7.19 33.73 24.90
CA SER A 101 -8.55 34.16 25.28
C SER A 101 -9.61 33.08 24.95
N SER A 102 -10.83 33.29 25.43
CA SER A 102 -11.98 32.38 25.62
C SER A 102 -12.98 32.24 24.44
N LEU A 103 -14.04 31.43 24.67
CA LEU A 103 -15.40 31.35 24.04
C LEU A 103 -15.60 30.14 23.07
N SER A 104 -16.68 29.36 23.00
CA SER A 104 -17.91 29.06 23.79
C SER A 104 -18.63 27.84 23.11
N ASN A 105 -19.40 27.05 23.86
CA ASN A 105 -20.24 25.87 23.46
C ASN A 105 -21.72 26.31 23.17
N PRO A 106 -22.77 25.46 22.87
CA PRO A 106 -22.92 24.11 22.26
C PRO A 106 -24.20 23.88 21.35
N LEU A 107 -24.42 22.62 20.90
CA LEU A 107 -25.70 21.83 20.80
C LEU A 107 -26.61 21.74 19.53
N ARG A 108 -27.12 20.49 19.34
CA ARG A 108 -28.39 19.92 18.72
C ARG A 108 -28.32 19.26 17.32
N ASP A 109 -28.55 17.92 17.20
CA ASP A 109 -29.80 17.10 17.09
C ASP A 109 -30.39 17.12 15.66
N ASP A 110 -30.97 16.11 14.98
CA ASP A 110 -31.60 14.81 15.30
C ASP A 110 -31.84 14.02 13.96
N LYS A 111 -32.04 12.68 14.02
CA LYS A 111 -32.81 11.79 13.08
C LYS A 111 -32.37 11.59 11.59
N LEU A 112 -32.48 10.45 10.89
CA LEU A 112 -33.32 9.24 10.92
C LEU A 112 -32.68 8.06 10.13
N ARG A 113 -32.89 6.86 10.67
CA ARG A 113 -32.98 5.47 10.15
C ARG A 113 -33.27 5.25 8.64
N ARG A 114 -32.57 4.31 7.97
CA ARG A 114 -33.14 3.20 7.15
C ARG A 114 -32.08 2.24 6.58
N SER A 115 -32.25 0.94 6.84
CA SER A 115 -31.55 -0.18 6.19
C SER A 115 -32.00 -0.35 4.74
N ASN A 116 -31.05 -0.58 3.82
CA ASN A 116 -31.28 -1.34 2.59
C ASN A 116 -29.95 -1.94 2.08
N THR A 117 -29.57 -3.11 2.63
CA THR A 117 -28.22 -3.71 2.51
C THR A 117 -27.95 -4.46 1.20
N GLN A 118 -28.73 -4.27 0.14
CA GLN A 118 -28.46 -4.92 -1.16
C GLN A 118 -28.29 -3.96 -2.35
N GLN A 119 -28.78 -2.71 -2.26
CA GLN A 119 -28.68 -1.74 -3.37
C GLN A 119 -27.51 -0.75 -3.21
N ALA A 120 -26.97 -0.63 -2.00
CA ALA A 120 -25.81 0.21 -1.70
C ALA A 120 -24.51 -0.29 -2.36
N ARG A 121 -24.39 -1.58 -2.69
CA ARG A 121 -23.16 -2.14 -3.30
C ARG A 121 -23.00 -1.75 -4.77
N SER A 122 -24.09 -1.77 -5.54
CA SER A 122 -24.06 -1.34 -6.95
C SER A 122 -23.88 0.17 -7.08
N GLN A 123 -24.51 0.95 -6.20
CA GLN A 123 -24.32 2.40 -6.14
C GLN A 123 -22.94 2.79 -5.60
N LEU A 124 -22.33 2.00 -4.73
CA LEU A 124 -20.96 2.20 -4.25
C LEU A 124 -19.95 2.01 -5.39
N LEU A 125 -20.15 1.03 -6.27
CA LEU A 125 -19.32 0.87 -7.46
C LEU A 125 -19.50 2.04 -8.44
N GLU A 126 -20.75 2.47 -8.72
CA GLU A 126 -21.02 3.62 -9.61
C GLU A 126 -20.51 4.96 -9.06
N THR A 127 -20.66 5.19 -7.75
CA THR A 127 -20.17 6.41 -7.09
C THR A 127 -18.66 6.39 -6.88
N HIS A 128 -18.04 5.22 -6.71
CA HIS A 128 -16.58 5.08 -6.71
C HIS A 128 -16.02 5.33 -8.11
N LEU A 129 -16.64 4.85 -9.19
CA LEU A 129 -16.26 5.19 -10.57
C LEU A 129 -16.28 6.70 -10.84
N ALA A 130 -17.31 7.42 -10.37
CA ALA A 130 -17.37 8.87 -10.49
C ALA A 130 -16.34 9.63 -9.61
N LYS A 131 -15.94 9.05 -8.47
CA LYS A 131 -14.87 9.59 -7.61
C LYS A 131 -13.46 9.28 -8.11
N LEU A 132 -13.27 8.15 -8.80
CA LEU A 132 -12.00 7.73 -9.41
C LEU A 132 -11.48 8.78 -10.41
N PHE A 133 -12.38 9.48 -11.10
CA PHE A 133 -12.00 10.58 -12.02
C PHE A 133 -11.67 11.92 -11.35
N LYS A 134 -11.93 12.10 -10.05
CA LYS A 134 -11.75 13.40 -9.36
C LYS A 134 -10.63 13.41 -8.32
N GLN A 135 -10.21 12.24 -7.82
CA GLN A 135 -9.20 12.15 -6.78
C GLN A 135 -7.81 11.85 -7.38
N LYS A 136 -7.14 12.90 -7.86
CA LYS A 136 -5.73 12.78 -8.26
C LYS A 136 -4.90 12.61 -6.98
N VAL A 137 -4.49 11.38 -6.65
CA VAL A 137 -3.57 11.16 -5.53
C VAL A 137 -2.26 11.89 -5.82
N GLU A 138 -1.96 12.88 -4.99
CA GLU A 138 -0.68 13.55 -5.00
C GLU A 138 0.36 12.62 -4.37
N ILE A 139 1.09 11.91 -5.23
CA ILE A 139 2.23 11.06 -4.83
C ILE A 139 3.40 11.93 -4.34
N PHE A 140 3.43 13.20 -4.78
CA PHE A 140 4.58 14.10 -4.66
C PHE A 140 4.29 15.33 -3.80
N THR A 141 3.67 15.11 -2.65
CA THR A 141 3.68 16.12 -1.59
C THR A 141 5.07 16.19 -0.97
N LYS A 142 5.41 17.33 -0.35
CA LYS A 142 6.71 17.51 0.31
C LYS A 142 6.85 16.44 1.40
N VAL A 143 7.80 15.54 1.23
CA VAL A 143 8.06 14.48 2.21
C VAL A 143 8.67 15.08 3.46
N GLU A 144 7.95 14.94 4.57
CA GLU A 144 8.44 15.30 5.90
C GLU A 144 9.47 14.30 6.41
N PHE A 145 10.38 14.75 7.29
CA PHE A 145 11.39 13.91 7.94
C PHE A 145 10.79 13.10 9.10
N THR A 146 9.67 12.43 8.85
CA THR A 146 9.01 11.51 9.79
C THR A 146 9.06 10.09 9.25
N ARG A 147 8.97 9.11 10.13
CA ARG A 147 9.00 7.70 9.74
C ARG A 147 7.79 7.38 8.86
N GLU A 148 6.65 7.89 9.27
CA GLU A 148 5.33 7.67 8.69
C GLU A 148 5.25 8.28 7.28
N SER A 149 5.75 9.51 7.09
CA SER A 149 5.82 10.18 5.77
C SER A 149 6.70 9.41 4.78
N VAL A 150 7.88 8.95 5.23
CA VAL A 150 8.83 8.21 4.38
C VAL A 150 8.26 6.84 3.99
N VAL A 151 7.71 6.10 4.96
CA VAL A 151 7.08 4.80 4.71
C VAL A 151 5.87 4.96 3.77
N THR A 152 4.99 5.94 4.03
CA THR A 152 3.83 6.26 3.17
C THR A 152 4.27 6.55 1.74
N THR A 153 5.33 7.34 1.55
CA THR A 153 5.86 7.66 0.22
C THR A 153 6.35 6.41 -0.50
N ILE A 154 7.09 5.54 0.19
CA ILE A 154 7.60 4.29 -0.38
C ILE A 154 6.45 3.34 -0.72
N ILE A 155 5.40 3.25 0.10
CA ILE A 155 4.17 2.49 -0.19
C ILE A 155 3.51 3.05 -1.46
N LYS A 156 3.29 4.36 -1.55
CA LYS A 156 2.66 5.01 -2.72
C LYS A 156 3.45 4.71 -4.01
N LEU A 157 4.79 4.78 -3.97
CA LEU A 157 5.66 4.42 -5.10
C LEU A 157 5.61 2.92 -5.44
N GLY A 158 5.53 2.06 -4.43
CA GLY A 158 5.37 0.61 -4.59
C GLY A 158 4.05 0.25 -5.28
N LEU A 159 2.93 0.83 -4.84
CA LEU A 159 1.61 0.61 -5.44
C LEU A 159 1.52 1.14 -6.86
N LYS A 160 2.14 2.28 -7.16
CA LYS A 160 2.24 2.81 -8.53
C LYS A 160 3.08 1.90 -9.44
N SER A 161 4.17 1.35 -8.92
CA SER A 161 4.98 0.35 -9.63
C SER A 161 4.17 -0.91 -9.90
N LEU A 162 3.40 -1.38 -8.92
CA LEU A 162 2.51 -2.54 -9.03
C LEU A 162 1.44 -2.33 -10.11
N GLN A 163 0.79 -1.16 -10.13
CA GLN A 163 -0.16 -0.77 -11.18
C GLN A 163 0.47 -0.87 -12.58
N GLU A 164 1.69 -0.36 -12.76
CA GLU A 164 2.39 -0.42 -14.05
C GLU A 164 2.72 -1.86 -14.45
N PHE A 165 3.16 -2.71 -13.51
CA PHE A 165 3.41 -4.13 -13.82
C PHE A 165 2.15 -4.88 -14.23
N VAL A 166 1.01 -4.59 -13.59
CA VAL A 166 -0.30 -5.13 -13.97
C VAL A 166 -0.72 -4.67 -15.35
N ARG A 167 -0.56 -3.38 -15.68
CA ARG A 167 -0.90 -2.80 -17.00
C ARG A 167 -0.22 -3.53 -18.16
N LEU A 168 0.96 -4.09 -17.91
CA LEU A 168 1.77 -4.80 -18.88
C LEU A 168 1.39 -6.28 -19.06
N GLN A 169 0.45 -6.81 -18.27
CA GLN A 169 0.01 -8.19 -18.37
C GLN A 169 -1.21 -8.36 -19.29
N THR A 170 -1.46 -9.61 -19.65
CA THR A 170 -2.77 -10.10 -20.09
C THR A 170 -3.17 -11.19 -19.10
N LEU A 171 -4.32 -11.03 -18.47
CA LEU A 171 -4.76 -11.91 -17.38
C LEU A 171 -5.93 -12.80 -17.85
N ASN A 172 -5.96 -14.05 -17.38
CA ASN A 172 -7.21 -14.81 -17.34
C ASN A 172 -7.98 -14.51 -16.05
N ARG A 173 -9.20 -15.06 -15.93
CA ARG A 173 -10.05 -14.90 -14.75
C ARG A 173 -9.30 -15.21 -13.44
N SER A 174 -8.63 -16.36 -13.37
CA SER A 174 -7.93 -16.78 -12.15
C SER A 174 -6.72 -15.91 -11.80
N GLY A 175 -6.01 -15.38 -12.80
CA GLY A 175 -4.91 -14.44 -12.62
C GLY A 175 -5.40 -13.10 -12.06
N PHE A 176 -6.54 -12.62 -12.54
CA PHE A 176 -7.22 -11.45 -11.97
C PHE A 176 -7.65 -11.71 -10.52
N GLN A 177 -8.28 -12.85 -10.23
CA GLN A 177 -8.71 -13.22 -8.88
C GLN A 177 -7.54 -13.36 -7.90
N GLN A 178 -6.37 -13.85 -8.35
CA GLN A 178 -5.17 -13.89 -7.52
C GLN A 178 -4.67 -12.48 -7.18
N ILE A 179 -4.64 -11.57 -8.16
CA ILE A 179 -4.29 -10.16 -7.89
C ILE A 179 -5.30 -9.55 -6.92
N GLN A 180 -6.60 -9.81 -7.11
CA GLN A 180 -7.65 -9.35 -6.19
C GLN A 180 -7.41 -9.83 -4.75
N LEU A 181 -7.13 -11.12 -4.57
CA LEU A 181 -6.81 -11.71 -3.27
C LEU A 181 -5.58 -11.05 -2.63
N ASP A 182 -4.48 -10.94 -3.40
CA ASP A 182 -3.22 -10.40 -2.92
C ASP A 182 -3.36 -8.93 -2.48
N ILE A 183 -4.07 -8.11 -3.26
CA ILE A 183 -4.32 -6.69 -2.98
C ILE A 183 -5.26 -6.50 -1.79
N GLN A 184 -6.29 -7.34 -1.68
CA GLN A 184 -7.23 -7.27 -0.55
C GLN A 184 -6.57 -7.65 0.77
N PHE A 185 -5.64 -8.60 0.76
CA PHE A 185 -4.84 -8.90 1.95
C PHE A 185 -3.92 -7.73 2.33
N LEU A 186 -3.32 -7.05 1.35
CA LEU A 186 -2.44 -5.89 1.59
C LEU A 186 -3.17 -4.67 2.17
N ARG A 187 -4.49 -4.57 2.02
CA ARG A 187 -5.26 -3.38 2.42
C ARG A 187 -5.09 -3.01 3.88
N THR A 188 -5.30 -3.94 4.82
CA THR A 188 -5.19 -3.64 6.25
C THR A 188 -3.75 -3.32 6.67
N PRO A 189 -2.74 -4.15 6.36
CA PRO A 189 -1.36 -3.87 6.78
C PRO A 189 -0.80 -2.55 6.23
N LEU A 190 -1.15 -2.18 5.00
CA LEU A 190 -0.64 -0.93 4.42
C LEU A 190 -1.29 0.31 5.03
N LYS A 191 -2.56 0.21 5.44
CA LYS A 191 -3.25 1.29 6.15
C LYS A 191 -2.69 1.50 7.55
N GLU A 192 -2.32 0.43 8.25
CA GLU A 192 -1.68 0.52 9.57
C GLU A 192 -0.27 1.15 9.50
N LEU A 193 0.42 1.05 8.35
CA LEU A 193 1.75 1.60 8.15
C LEU A 193 1.77 3.02 7.58
N ALA A 194 0.69 3.46 6.93
CA ALA A 194 0.63 4.71 6.20
C ALA A 194 -0.16 5.79 6.96
N GLU A 195 0.24 7.05 6.77
CA GLU A 195 -0.47 8.21 7.35
C GLU A 195 -1.76 8.54 6.59
N ASP A 196 -1.77 8.32 5.27
CA ASP A 196 -2.85 8.68 4.36
C ASP A 196 -3.61 7.42 3.88
N GLU A 197 -4.42 6.85 4.77
CA GLU A 197 -5.21 5.64 4.51
C GLU A 197 -6.09 5.77 3.25
N ALA A 198 -6.66 6.95 3.01
CA ALA A 198 -7.54 7.19 1.88
C ALA A 198 -6.79 7.11 0.54
N ALA A 199 -5.57 7.64 0.47
CA ALA A 199 -4.73 7.46 -0.72
C ALA A 199 -4.29 6.01 -0.91
N ILE A 200 -4.04 5.26 0.18
CA ILE A 200 -3.72 3.83 0.08
C ILE A 200 -4.92 3.05 -0.49
N ASP A 201 -6.12 3.26 0.05
CA ASP A 201 -7.33 2.61 -0.45
C ASP A 201 -7.57 2.93 -1.93
N PHE A 202 -7.42 4.20 -2.33
CA PHE A 202 -7.51 4.61 -3.72
C PHE A 202 -6.49 3.91 -4.63
N LEU A 203 -5.22 3.86 -4.22
CA LEU A 203 -4.16 3.24 -5.01
C LEU A 203 -4.33 1.73 -5.15
N LEU A 204 -4.85 1.05 -4.11
CA LEU A 204 -5.17 -0.37 -4.18
C LEU A 204 -6.34 -0.62 -5.13
N ASP A 205 -7.40 0.20 -5.07
CA ASP A 205 -8.53 0.12 -5.99
C ASP A 205 -8.09 0.34 -7.44
N GLU A 206 -7.21 1.29 -7.70
CA GLU A 206 -6.61 1.53 -9.02
C GLU A 206 -5.83 0.32 -9.57
N VAL A 207 -5.18 -0.46 -8.71
CA VAL A 207 -4.54 -1.71 -9.13
C VAL A 207 -5.58 -2.76 -9.52
N ILE A 208 -6.68 -2.89 -8.77
CA ILE A 208 -7.78 -3.81 -9.11
C ILE A 208 -8.45 -3.42 -10.42
N VAL A 209 -8.77 -2.13 -10.61
CA VAL A 209 -9.33 -1.61 -11.85
C VAL A 209 -8.38 -1.88 -13.02
N GLY A 210 -7.10 -1.55 -12.86
CA GLY A 210 -6.08 -1.86 -13.87
C GLY A 210 -5.97 -3.35 -14.18
N ALA A 211 -6.12 -4.23 -13.18
CA ALA A 211 -6.14 -5.68 -13.41
C ALA A 211 -7.39 -6.14 -14.16
N SER A 212 -8.56 -5.57 -13.84
CA SER A 212 -9.81 -5.84 -14.54
C SER A 212 -9.71 -5.47 -16.02
N ASP A 213 -9.16 -4.30 -16.34
CA ASP A 213 -8.98 -3.81 -17.72
C ASP A 213 -8.03 -4.67 -18.56
N ARG A 214 -7.13 -5.41 -17.90
CA ARG A 214 -6.17 -6.33 -18.54
C ARG A 214 -6.65 -7.78 -18.55
N CYS A 215 -7.81 -8.07 -17.96
CA CYS A 215 -8.37 -9.41 -17.88
C CYS A 215 -9.26 -9.73 -19.08
N LEU A 216 -9.13 -10.96 -19.60
CA LEU A 216 -9.99 -11.47 -20.67
C LEU A 216 -11.43 -11.73 -20.20
N ASP A 217 -11.60 -11.96 -18.90
CA ASP A 217 -12.89 -12.24 -18.25
C ASP A 217 -12.81 -11.79 -16.77
N PRO A 218 -13.08 -10.51 -16.50
CA PRO A 218 -12.99 -9.92 -15.17
C PRO A 218 -14.18 -10.33 -14.30
N THR A 219 -14.21 -11.59 -13.88
CA THR A 219 -15.15 -12.08 -12.87
C THR A 219 -14.47 -12.09 -11.50
N PRO A 220 -14.88 -11.22 -10.55
CA PRO A 220 -14.31 -11.18 -9.20
C PRO A 220 -14.48 -12.49 -8.44
N LEU A 221 -13.55 -12.75 -7.52
CA LEU A 221 -13.70 -13.82 -6.54
C LEU A 221 -14.86 -13.48 -5.60
N GLU A 222 -15.68 -14.49 -5.28
CA GLU A 222 -16.81 -14.29 -4.39
C GLU A 222 -16.32 -13.82 -2.99
N PRO A 223 -16.97 -12.80 -2.39
CA PRO A 223 -16.54 -12.26 -1.10
C PRO A 223 -16.36 -13.32 0.00
N PRO A 224 -17.24 -14.32 0.17
CA PRO A 224 -17.05 -15.35 1.20
C PRO A 224 -15.77 -16.20 0.99
N ILE A 225 -15.40 -16.48 -0.26
CA ILE A 225 -14.19 -17.24 -0.58
C ILE A 225 -12.97 -16.37 -0.31
N LEU A 226 -13.00 -15.11 -0.74
CA LEU A 226 -11.96 -14.13 -0.50
C LEU A 226 -11.69 -13.96 1.01
N ASP A 227 -12.74 -13.72 1.79
CA ASP A 227 -12.66 -13.54 3.24
C ASP A 227 -12.08 -14.79 3.92
N LYS A 228 -12.50 -15.99 3.48
CA LYS A 228 -11.96 -17.25 4.00
C LYS A 228 -10.45 -17.38 3.76
N LEU A 229 -9.98 -17.06 2.56
CA LEU A 229 -8.56 -17.15 2.21
C LEU A 229 -7.71 -16.12 2.97
N ILE A 230 -8.22 -14.90 3.13
CA ILE A 230 -7.57 -13.85 3.91
C ILE A 230 -7.48 -14.28 5.38
N GLN A 231 -8.57 -14.76 5.97
CA GLN A 231 -8.59 -15.22 7.36
C GLN A 231 -7.63 -16.39 7.59
N ALA A 232 -7.57 -17.35 6.67
CA ALA A 232 -6.61 -18.45 6.73
C ALA A 232 -5.17 -17.92 6.76
N LYS A 233 -4.82 -17.01 5.85
CA LYS A 233 -3.48 -16.40 5.81
C LYS A 233 -3.16 -15.61 7.09
N THR A 234 -4.10 -14.82 7.60
CA THR A 234 -3.90 -14.06 8.85
C THR A 234 -3.68 -14.98 10.05
N ALA A 235 -4.37 -16.12 10.11
CA ALA A 235 -4.17 -17.13 11.16
C ALA A 235 -2.78 -17.76 11.08
N GLU A 236 -2.34 -18.16 9.87
CA GLU A 236 -0.98 -18.69 9.63
C GLU A 236 0.11 -17.72 10.09
N THR A 237 0.00 -16.43 9.73
CA THR A 237 0.96 -15.40 10.14
C THR A 237 1.01 -15.24 11.67
N ARG A 238 -0.15 -15.33 12.35
CA ARG A 238 -0.21 -15.24 13.81
C ARG A 238 0.48 -16.43 14.49
N GLU A 239 0.29 -17.63 13.97
CA GLU A 239 0.94 -18.85 14.47
C GLU A 239 2.46 -18.79 14.27
N GLN A 240 2.92 -18.35 13.10
CA GLN A 240 4.34 -18.12 12.81
C GLN A 240 4.98 -17.10 13.76
N ASN A 241 4.28 -16.02 14.09
CA ASN A 241 4.77 -15.02 15.04
C ASN A 241 4.83 -15.56 16.48
N SER A 242 3.87 -16.40 16.89
CA SER A 242 3.86 -17.00 18.23
C SER A 242 4.97 -18.05 18.44
N SER A 243 5.31 -18.82 17.40
CA SER A 243 6.40 -19.80 17.42
C SER A 243 7.78 -19.14 17.37
N ALA A 244 7.94 -18.04 16.63
CA ALA A 244 9.16 -17.24 16.64
C ALA A 244 9.43 -16.58 18.01
N ALA A 245 8.39 -16.09 18.67
CA ALA A 245 8.49 -15.53 20.02
C ALA A 245 8.93 -16.58 21.06
N SER A 246 8.38 -17.80 20.98
CA SER A 246 8.70 -18.90 21.91
C SER A 246 10.14 -19.41 21.75
N SER A 247 10.65 -19.45 20.51
CA SER A 247 12.04 -19.81 20.20
C SER A 247 13.06 -18.80 20.75
N THR A 248 12.70 -17.51 20.75
CA THR A 248 13.57 -16.43 21.24
C THR A 248 13.73 -16.45 22.76
N THR A 249 12.73 -16.97 23.49
CA THR A 249 12.79 -17.13 24.96
C THR A 249 13.70 -18.28 25.38
N GLN A 250 13.85 -19.34 24.58
CA GLN A 250 14.73 -20.48 24.89
C GLN A 250 16.22 -20.23 24.64
N GLN A 251 16.60 -19.18 23.90
CA GLN A 251 18.00 -18.76 23.73
C GLN A 251 18.46 -17.72 24.76
N ARG A 252 17.60 -17.35 25.72
CA ARG A 252 17.90 -16.35 26.76
C ARG A 252 17.92 -16.92 28.19
N LEU A 253 17.86 -18.25 28.31
CA LEU A 253 18.09 -19.05 29.52
C LEU A 253 19.34 -19.91 29.29
#